data_AF-A0ABD1C8S8-F1
#
_entry.id   AF-A0ABD1C8S8-F1
#
_cell.length_a   1.000
_cell.length_b   1.000
_cell.length_c   1.000
_cell.angle_alpha   90.00
_cell.angle_beta   90.00
_cell.angle_gamma   90.00
#
_symmetry.space_group_name_H-M   'P 1'
#
loop_
_entity.id
_entity.type
_entity.pdbx_description
1 polymer ?
#
loop_
_entity_poly.entity_id
_entity_poly.type
_entity_poly.pdbx_seq_one_letter_code
_entity_poly.pdbx_strand_id
1 'polypeptide(L)'
;MRFCVIGVFLLYLIPSPISAGFYPNSSAIPPELLRTSNLRNSFLNFTGCHTGEKYDGLYKLKQYFQHFGYISETLSGNFTDDFDDDLKNAVEMYQRNFGLNVTGELDELTLKHVVLPRCGNPDVVNGTSTMHRHSGRRTYEVSFAGRGPRFHAVKHYAFFDKEPRWPSDRRDLTYAFDPRNALTEEVKSLFKRAFVRWAEVIPLTFTRVETFSNANIKIGFFSRDHGDGFTFDGVSGILAHAWAPQDGRVHFDNDENWVASNGGDGFLSENLVFDLESVAVHEIGHVLGLDHSLIESAIMYPKLKQGTRKVVLTRDDVEGVQSLYGANTN
;
A
#
# COMPACT_ATOMS: atom_id res chain seq x y z
N MET A 1 19.68 -66.05 14.19
CA MET A 1 19.97 -64.61 14.37
C MET A 1 18.82 -63.82 13.75
N ARG A 2 18.03 -63.09 14.54
CA ARG A 2 16.96 -62.20 14.06
C ARG A 2 17.54 -60.79 13.98
N PHE A 3 17.59 -60.20 12.78
CA PHE A 3 17.99 -58.81 12.60
C PHE A 3 16.78 -57.90 12.86
N CYS A 4 16.92 -57.01 13.85
CA CYS A 4 15.96 -55.96 14.13
C CYS A 4 16.41 -54.71 13.36
N VAL A 5 15.67 -54.29 12.33
CA VAL A 5 15.94 -53.05 11.60
C VAL A 5 15.19 -51.94 12.32
N ILE A 6 15.91 -51.11 13.07
CA ILE A 6 15.36 -49.90 13.68
C ILE A 6 15.35 -48.82 12.60
N GLY A 7 14.19 -48.58 12.00
CA GLY A 7 13.96 -47.46 11.10
C GLY A 7 13.96 -46.16 11.89
N VAL A 8 15.01 -45.34 11.71
CA VAL A 8 15.03 -43.96 12.23
C VAL A 8 14.13 -43.13 11.32
N PHE A 9 12.90 -42.86 11.78
CA PHE A 9 12.05 -41.83 11.18
C PHE A 9 12.62 -40.46 11.56
N LEU A 10 13.41 -39.87 10.67
CA LEU A 10 13.69 -38.44 10.67
C LEU A 10 12.38 -37.71 10.34
N LEU A 11 11.66 -37.31 11.39
CA LEU A 11 10.59 -36.32 11.31
C LEU A 11 11.21 -35.00 10.86
N TYR A 12 11.27 -34.78 9.55
CA TYR A 12 11.38 -33.43 9.02
C TYR A 12 10.09 -32.71 9.41
N LEU A 13 10.16 -31.92 10.49
CA LEU A 13 9.24 -30.82 10.70
C LEU A 13 9.46 -29.86 9.54
N ILE A 14 8.69 -30.03 8.46
CA ILE A 14 8.46 -28.95 7.52
C ILE A 14 7.64 -27.95 8.34
N PRO A 15 8.16 -26.77 8.71
CA PRO A 15 7.29 -25.73 9.21
C PRO A 15 6.28 -25.49 8.09
N SER A 16 5.01 -25.80 8.37
CA SER A 16 3.92 -25.37 7.49
C SER A 16 4.17 -23.89 7.21
N PRO A 17 4.29 -23.46 5.95
CA PRO A 17 4.39 -22.04 5.68
C PRO A 17 3.16 -21.44 6.34
N ILE A 18 3.35 -20.38 7.13
CA ILE A 18 2.25 -19.56 7.59
C ILE A 18 1.66 -18.98 6.30
N SER A 19 0.71 -19.71 5.73
CA SER A 19 -0.12 -19.25 4.63
C SER A 19 -0.82 -18.00 5.13
N ALA A 20 -0.94 -16.98 4.28
CA ALA A 20 -1.86 -15.88 4.53
C ALA A 20 -3.15 -16.41 5.12
N GLY A 21 -3.51 -15.90 6.29
CA GLY A 21 -4.74 -16.27 6.95
C GLY A 21 -5.89 -15.56 6.27
N PHE A 22 -6.67 -16.27 5.45
CA PHE A 22 -7.89 -15.73 4.86
C PHE A 22 -9.08 -16.11 5.72
N TYR A 23 -9.75 -15.10 6.27
CA TYR A 23 -10.87 -15.29 7.19
C TYR A 23 -12.13 -14.62 6.64
N PRO A 24 -13.32 -15.25 6.77
CA PRO A 24 -14.57 -14.68 6.25
C PRO A 24 -15.02 -13.43 7.02
N ASN A 25 -14.60 -13.28 8.27
CA ASN A 25 -14.87 -12.13 9.14
C ASN A 25 -13.84 -12.09 10.30
N SER A 26 -13.80 -11.00 11.05
CA SER A 26 -12.91 -10.80 12.20
C SER A 26 -13.06 -11.89 13.27
N SER A 27 -14.28 -12.31 13.59
CA SER A 27 -14.55 -13.31 14.64
C SER A 27 -14.03 -14.71 14.30
N ALA A 28 -13.66 -14.97 13.04
CA ALA A 28 -13.08 -16.23 12.62
C ALA A 28 -11.55 -16.30 12.81
N ILE A 29 -10.90 -15.17 13.17
CA ILE A 29 -9.46 -15.11 13.41
C ILE A 29 -9.17 -15.63 14.82
N PRO A 30 -8.24 -16.59 14.98
CA PRO A 30 -7.77 -17.03 16.29
C PRO A 30 -7.26 -15.86 17.16
N PRO A 31 -7.70 -15.73 18.43
CA PRO A 31 -7.27 -14.66 19.33
C PRO A 31 -5.75 -14.51 19.48
N GLU A 32 -4.99 -15.59 19.29
CA GLU A 32 -3.53 -15.59 19.36
C GLU A 32 -2.90 -14.80 18.20
N LEU A 33 -3.53 -14.81 17.02
CA LEU A 33 -3.07 -14.10 15.83
C LEU A 33 -3.45 -12.61 15.85
N LEU A 34 -4.41 -12.23 16.67
CA LEU A 34 -4.79 -10.82 16.92
C LEU A 34 -3.86 -10.14 17.93
N ARG A 35 -3.09 -10.91 18.70
CA ARG A 35 -2.19 -10.42 19.76
C ARG A 35 -0.77 -10.15 19.30
N THR A 36 -0.43 -10.48 18.05
CA THR A 36 0.90 -10.21 17.52
C THR A 36 1.11 -8.70 17.52
N SER A 37 2.08 -8.27 18.34
CA SER A 37 2.42 -6.85 18.46
C SER A 37 2.90 -6.34 17.11
N ASN A 38 2.23 -5.31 16.58
CA ASN A 38 2.73 -4.56 15.44
C ASN A 38 4.17 -4.11 15.75
N LEU A 39 5.16 -4.70 15.07
CA LEU A 39 6.58 -4.39 15.27
C LEU A 39 6.85 -2.89 15.10
N ARG A 40 6.02 -2.20 14.31
CA ARG A 40 6.11 -0.76 14.08
C ARG A 40 5.59 0.07 15.25
N ASN A 41 4.78 -0.50 16.16
CA ASN A 41 4.44 0.20 17.41
C ASN A 41 5.68 0.47 18.28
N SER A 42 6.81 -0.23 18.06
CA SER A 42 8.08 0.12 18.70
C SER A 42 8.54 1.54 18.35
N PHE A 43 8.14 2.10 17.20
CA PHE A 43 8.47 3.48 16.84
C PHE A 43 7.81 4.50 17.77
N LEU A 44 6.70 4.15 18.45
CA LEU A 44 6.08 5.03 19.45
C LEU A 44 7.01 5.30 20.64
N ASN A 45 8.01 4.46 20.87
CA ASN A 45 9.03 4.69 21.92
C ASN A 45 9.92 5.89 21.61
N PHE A 46 9.93 6.38 20.37
CA PHE A 46 10.69 7.56 19.96
C PHE A 46 9.88 8.87 20.08
N THR A 47 8.74 8.85 20.77
CA THR A 47 7.89 10.04 20.91
C THR A 47 8.61 11.18 21.62
N GLY A 48 8.67 12.34 20.97
CA GLY A 48 9.38 13.53 21.43
C GLY A 48 10.86 13.56 21.02
N CYS A 49 11.35 12.55 20.30
CA CYS A 49 12.74 12.50 19.87
C CYS A 49 13.05 13.59 18.83
N HIS A 50 14.17 14.29 19.00
CA HIS A 50 14.57 15.45 18.20
C HIS A 50 16.09 15.54 17.97
N THR A 51 16.52 16.50 17.15
CA THR A 51 17.93 16.64 16.71
C THR A 51 18.91 16.66 17.88
N GLY A 52 19.95 15.83 17.77
CA GLY A 52 21.01 15.70 18.78
C GLY A 52 20.79 14.57 19.80
N GLU A 53 19.61 13.93 19.79
CA GLU A 53 19.33 12.76 20.61
C GLU A 53 19.72 11.44 19.91
N LYS A 54 19.80 10.37 20.70
CA LYS A 54 20.13 9.02 20.21
C LYS A 54 19.26 7.99 20.92
N TYR A 55 18.65 7.10 20.16
CA TYR A 55 17.78 6.05 20.69
C TYR A 55 18.08 4.71 20.00
N ASP A 56 18.23 3.66 20.81
CA ASP A 56 18.45 2.30 20.28
C ASP A 56 17.32 1.89 19.32
N GLY A 57 17.69 1.51 18.10
CA GLY A 57 16.77 1.10 17.04
C GLY A 57 16.18 2.24 16.20
N LEU A 58 16.57 3.49 16.42
CA LEU A 58 16.16 4.64 15.59
C LEU A 58 16.58 4.44 14.12
N TYR A 59 17.66 3.71 13.85
CA TYR A 59 18.07 3.35 12.49
C TYR A 59 16.95 2.63 11.71
N LYS A 60 16.06 1.88 12.36
CA LYS A 60 14.92 1.19 11.72
C LYS A 60 13.87 2.18 11.22
N LEU A 61 13.69 3.29 11.92
CA LEU A 61 12.81 4.36 11.47
C LEU A 61 13.41 5.09 10.26
N LYS A 62 14.74 5.26 10.21
CA LYS A 62 15.42 5.76 9.00
C LYS A 62 15.26 4.81 7.82
N GLN A 63 15.36 3.50 8.03
CA GLN A 63 15.06 2.51 7.00
C GLN A 63 13.61 2.60 6.50
N TYR A 64 12.65 2.81 7.41
CA TYR A 64 11.26 3.10 7.03
C TYR A 64 11.17 4.36 6.14
N PHE A 65 11.78 5.47 6.55
CA PHE A 65 11.76 6.70 5.75
C PHE A 65 12.49 6.55 4.41
N GLN A 66 13.55 5.75 4.36
CA GLN A 66 14.24 5.42 3.10
C GLN A 66 13.35 4.59 2.18
N HIS A 67 12.67 3.57 2.69
CA HIS A 67 11.77 2.72 1.89
C HIS A 67 10.66 3.54 1.20
N PHE A 68 10.12 4.55 1.87
CA PHE A 68 9.08 5.43 1.30
C PHE A 68 9.64 6.67 0.56
N GLY A 69 10.96 6.75 0.40
CA GLY A 69 11.67 7.77 -0.39
C GLY A 69 11.93 9.11 0.32
N TYR A 70 11.61 9.23 1.61
CA TYR A 70 11.87 10.44 2.41
C TYR A 70 13.36 10.61 2.76
N ILE A 71 14.10 9.50 2.81
CA ILE A 71 15.57 9.48 2.84
C ILE A 71 16.04 8.92 1.50
N SER A 72 17.05 9.54 0.89
CA SER A 72 17.54 9.12 -0.42
C SER A 72 18.02 7.66 -0.41
N GLU A 73 17.61 6.90 -1.43
CA GLU A 73 18.11 5.54 -1.69
C GLU A 73 19.61 5.51 -2.01
N THR A 74 20.19 6.65 -2.42
CA THR A 74 21.64 6.75 -2.66
C THR A 74 22.47 6.70 -1.38
N LEU A 75 21.86 6.94 -0.22
CA LEU A 75 22.53 6.83 1.08
C LEU A 75 22.60 5.36 1.48
N SER A 76 23.71 4.94 2.10
CA SER A 76 23.83 3.57 2.57
C SER A 76 22.76 3.29 3.63
N GLY A 77 21.99 2.22 3.47
CA GLY A 77 20.96 1.77 4.43
C GLY A 77 21.51 1.31 5.80
N ASN A 78 22.81 1.47 6.02
CA ASN A 78 23.50 1.26 7.30
C ASN A 78 23.46 2.55 8.13
N PHE A 79 22.28 2.88 8.63
CA PHE A 79 22.06 4.08 9.41
C PHE A 79 22.53 3.94 10.86
N THR A 80 22.91 5.06 11.49
CA THR A 80 23.11 5.11 12.93
C THR A 80 21.81 5.41 13.67
N ASP A 81 21.85 5.22 14.99
CA ASP A 81 20.76 5.51 15.93
C ASP A 81 20.64 6.98 16.37
N ASP A 82 21.44 7.86 15.76
CA ASP A 82 21.44 9.29 16.09
C ASP A 82 20.30 9.99 15.32
N PHE A 83 19.64 10.96 15.94
CA PHE A 83 18.73 11.85 15.24
C PHE A 83 19.54 12.93 14.51
N ASP A 84 19.86 12.65 13.25
CA ASP A 84 20.67 13.49 12.36
C ASP A 84 19.79 14.40 11.47
N ASP A 85 20.45 15.25 10.68
CA ASP A 85 19.80 16.17 9.76
C ASP A 85 19.00 15.42 8.67
N ASP A 86 19.46 14.23 8.26
CA ASP A 86 18.75 13.39 7.29
C ASP A 86 17.39 12.93 7.83
N LEU A 87 17.35 12.42 9.07
CA LEU A 87 16.09 12.04 9.72
C LEU A 87 15.20 13.27 9.96
N LYS A 88 15.77 14.39 10.40
CA LYS A 88 15.01 15.64 10.57
C LYS A 88 14.31 16.06 9.27
N ASN A 89 15.07 16.11 8.17
CA ASN A 89 14.54 16.50 6.86
C ASN A 89 13.46 15.53 6.37
N ALA A 90 13.65 14.22 6.59
CA ALA A 90 12.68 13.20 6.27
C ALA A 90 11.37 13.37 7.07
N VAL A 91 11.47 13.62 8.37
CA VAL A 91 10.31 13.88 9.25
C VAL A 91 9.55 15.12 8.82
N GLU A 92 10.25 16.23 8.55
CA GLU A 92 9.60 17.45 8.07
C GLU A 92 8.88 17.23 6.72
N MET A 93 9.51 16.49 5.80
CA MET A 93 8.92 16.17 4.51
C MET A 93 7.69 15.26 4.68
N TYR A 94 7.75 14.29 5.56
CA TYR A 94 6.63 13.43 5.92
C TYR A 94 5.45 14.24 6.49
N GLN A 95 5.74 15.12 7.44
CA GLN A 95 4.73 16.01 8.04
C GLN A 95 4.07 16.88 6.98
N ARG A 96 4.86 17.49 6.08
CA ARG A 96 4.34 18.27 4.95
C ARG A 96 3.44 17.43 4.03
N ASN A 97 3.89 16.23 3.68
CA ASN A 97 3.16 15.30 2.81
C ASN A 97 1.80 14.90 3.36
N PHE A 98 1.70 14.68 4.67
CA PHE A 98 0.45 14.26 5.32
C PHE A 98 -0.32 15.40 5.99
N GLY A 99 0.07 16.67 5.74
CA GLY A 99 -0.63 17.83 6.29
C GLY A 99 -0.56 17.94 7.83
N LEU A 100 0.46 17.34 8.44
CA LEU A 100 0.74 17.46 9.87
C LEU A 100 1.47 18.77 10.17
N ASN A 101 1.54 19.15 11.44
CA ASN A 101 2.38 20.26 11.87
C ASN A 101 3.85 19.94 11.58
N VAL A 102 4.52 20.84 10.86
CA VAL A 102 5.92 20.65 10.47
C VAL A 102 6.83 21.07 11.62
N THR A 103 7.09 20.15 12.54
CA THR A 103 7.96 20.35 13.70
C THR A 103 9.40 19.91 13.41
N GLY A 104 9.58 18.93 12.51
CA GLY A 104 10.86 18.24 12.31
C GLY A 104 11.24 17.32 13.47
N GLU A 105 10.31 17.07 14.39
CA GLU A 105 10.47 16.21 15.56
C GLU A 105 9.56 14.99 15.46
N LEU A 106 9.91 13.90 16.14
CA LEU A 106 9.06 12.71 16.23
C LEU A 106 7.95 12.89 17.27
N ASP A 107 7.12 13.91 17.06
CA ASP A 107 5.98 14.20 17.94
C ASP A 107 4.91 13.10 17.90
N GLU A 108 4.01 13.14 18.89
CA GLU A 108 2.99 12.10 19.11
C GLU A 108 2.08 11.91 17.89
N LEU A 109 1.69 12.99 17.22
CA LEU A 109 0.82 12.93 16.04
C LEU A 109 1.56 12.32 14.85
N THR A 110 2.82 12.70 14.65
CA THR A 110 3.68 12.18 13.59
C THR A 110 3.88 10.69 13.75
N LEU A 111 4.28 10.21 14.93
CA LEU A 111 4.53 8.79 15.14
C LEU A 111 3.24 7.94 15.10
N LYS A 112 2.13 8.43 15.66
CA LYS A 112 0.83 7.76 15.51
C LYS A 112 0.43 7.60 14.04
N HIS A 113 0.76 8.57 13.19
CA HIS A 113 0.51 8.49 11.76
C HIS A 113 1.52 7.57 11.04
N VAL A 114 2.80 7.62 11.43
CA VAL A 114 3.86 6.74 10.90
C VAL A 114 3.48 5.28 11.08
N VAL A 115 3.07 4.86 12.27
CA VAL A 115 2.78 3.45 12.58
C VAL A 115 1.50 2.90 11.95
N LEU A 116 0.67 3.75 11.33
CA LEU A 116 -0.48 3.28 10.58
C LEU A 116 -0.04 2.36 9.42
N PRO A 117 -0.68 1.19 9.27
CA PRO A 117 -0.51 0.31 8.13
C PRO A 117 -0.81 1.02 6.81
N ARG A 118 -0.12 0.62 5.74
CA ARG A 118 -0.11 1.37 4.48
C ARG A 118 0.24 0.50 3.27
N CYS A 119 0.01 1.05 2.08
CA CYS A 119 0.65 0.61 0.84
C CYS A 119 2.17 0.82 0.92
N GLY A 120 2.92 -0.10 0.29
CA GLY A 120 4.37 -0.14 0.19
C GLY A 120 4.96 0.72 -0.93
N ASN A 121 4.13 1.30 -1.81
CA ASN A 121 4.61 2.21 -2.84
C ASN A 121 5.23 3.48 -2.20
N PRO A 122 6.31 4.03 -2.78
CA PRO A 122 6.97 5.21 -2.24
C PRO A 122 6.11 6.48 -2.39
N ASP A 123 6.15 7.36 -1.39
CA ASP A 123 5.47 8.66 -1.44
C ASP A 123 6.32 9.74 -2.13
N VAL A 124 7.62 9.49 -2.22
CA VAL A 124 8.63 10.43 -2.68
C VAL A 124 9.54 9.72 -3.66
N VAL A 125 9.69 10.29 -4.86
CA VAL A 125 10.57 9.76 -5.90
C VAL A 125 11.49 10.87 -6.36
N ASN A 126 12.81 10.61 -6.35
CA ASN A 126 13.84 11.60 -6.70
C ASN A 126 13.70 12.91 -5.91
N GLY A 127 13.45 12.81 -4.59
CA GLY A 127 13.31 13.95 -3.68
C GLY A 127 12.05 14.80 -3.88
N THR A 128 11.12 14.36 -4.73
CA THR A 128 9.84 15.04 -4.97
C THR A 128 8.69 14.17 -4.51
N SER A 129 7.79 14.73 -3.69
CA SER A 129 6.55 14.05 -3.31
C SER A 129 5.67 13.79 -4.53
N THR A 130 5.24 12.55 -4.73
CA THR A 130 4.35 12.17 -5.82
C THR A 130 2.94 12.71 -5.57
N MET A 131 2.51 12.76 -4.31
CA MET A 131 1.19 13.22 -3.88
C MET A 131 0.92 14.70 -4.16
N HIS A 132 1.97 15.53 -4.30
CA HIS A 132 1.86 16.97 -4.55
C HIS A 132 2.15 17.41 -5.99
N ARG A 133 2.55 16.48 -6.88
CA ARG A 133 3.04 16.84 -8.23
C ARG A 133 2.03 17.59 -9.09
N HIS A 134 0.74 17.33 -8.90
CA HIS A 134 -0.33 17.92 -9.72
C HIS A 134 -1.23 18.89 -8.97
N SER A 135 -0.94 19.15 -7.69
CA SER A 135 -1.68 20.11 -6.85
C SER A 135 -1.28 21.55 -7.18
N GLY A 136 -1.29 21.95 -8.47
CA GLY A 136 -1.45 23.32 -8.96
C GLY A 136 -0.63 24.47 -8.35
N ARG A 137 0.38 24.23 -7.50
CA ARG A 137 1.25 25.26 -6.92
C ARG A 137 2.28 25.69 -7.95
N ARG A 138 1.79 26.19 -9.09
CA ARG A 138 2.50 27.24 -9.80
C ARG A 138 2.40 28.48 -8.93
N THR A 139 3.55 28.86 -8.40
CA THR A 139 3.88 30.16 -7.83
C THR A 139 3.08 31.31 -8.45
N TYR A 140 2.55 32.15 -7.57
CA TYR A 140 1.90 33.44 -7.78
C TYR A 140 2.46 34.22 -9.00
N GLU A 141 1.80 34.13 -10.16
CA GLU A 141 1.90 35.16 -11.19
C GLU A 141 0.86 36.23 -10.90
N VAL A 142 1.34 37.39 -10.42
CA VAL A 142 0.54 38.60 -10.28
C VAL A 142 0.23 39.12 -11.68
N SER A 143 -0.98 38.85 -12.17
CA SER A 143 -1.49 39.49 -13.39
C SER A 143 -2.53 40.56 -13.02
N PHE A 144 -2.15 41.81 -13.25
CA PHE A 144 -3.05 42.95 -13.25
C PHE A 144 -3.97 42.84 -14.48
N ALA A 145 -5.25 42.46 -14.28
CA ALA A 145 -6.44 42.97 -14.98
C ALA A 145 -7.63 41.97 -14.95
N GLY A 146 -8.66 42.30 -14.18
CA GLY A 146 -10.06 42.27 -14.66
C GLY A 146 -10.70 40.98 -15.17
N ARG A 147 -10.50 39.81 -14.53
CA ARG A 147 -11.40 38.64 -14.73
C ARG A 147 -11.89 38.09 -13.39
N GLY A 148 -13.20 37.81 -13.31
CA GLY A 148 -13.89 37.32 -12.12
C GLY A 148 -13.32 36.02 -11.55
N PRO A 149 -13.79 35.57 -10.37
CA PRO A 149 -13.17 34.49 -9.61
C PRO A 149 -13.21 33.20 -10.41
N ARG A 150 -12.05 32.82 -10.95
CA ARG A 150 -11.82 31.47 -11.44
C ARG A 150 -11.62 30.59 -10.21
N PHE A 151 -12.64 29.83 -9.85
CA PHE A 151 -12.47 28.75 -8.88
C PHE A 151 -11.50 27.74 -9.50
N HIS A 152 -10.25 27.77 -9.06
CA HIS A 152 -9.28 26.75 -9.40
C HIS A 152 -9.63 25.50 -8.59
N ALA A 153 -10.28 24.53 -9.24
CA ALA A 153 -10.43 23.20 -8.65
C ALA A 153 -9.02 22.63 -8.45
N VAL A 154 -8.61 22.46 -7.19
CA VAL A 154 -7.35 21.82 -6.84
C VAL A 154 -7.54 20.32 -7.06
N LYS A 155 -6.71 19.73 -7.92
CA LYS A 155 -6.65 18.28 -8.10
C LYS A 155 -5.83 17.68 -6.96
N HIS A 156 -6.35 16.64 -6.32
CA HIS A 156 -5.68 15.97 -5.20
C HIS A 156 -5.19 14.55 -5.55
N TYR A 157 -5.73 13.94 -6.60
CA TYR A 157 -5.16 12.75 -7.23
C TYR A 157 -3.79 13.01 -7.85
N ALA A 158 -2.96 11.97 -7.89
CA ALA A 158 -1.64 11.98 -8.47
C ALA A 158 -1.43 10.79 -9.43
N PHE A 159 -0.33 10.82 -10.17
CA PHE A 159 0.11 9.76 -11.07
C PHE A 159 1.58 9.47 -10.87
N PHE A 160 1.97 8.22 -11.17
CA PHE A 160 3.37 7.87 -11.29
C PHE A 160 4.06 8.77 -12.33
N ASP A 161 5.39 8.85 -12.24
CA ASP A 161 6.17 9.61 -13.21
C ASP A 161 5.83 9.20 -14.65
N LYS A 162 5.61 10.21 -15.51
CA LYS A 162 5.19 10.07 -16.91
C LYS A 162 3.74 9.61 -17.14
N GLU A 163 2.91 9.59 -16.11
CA GLU A 163 1.46 9.29 -16.21
C GLU A 163 1.18 8.00 -17.00
N PRO A 164 1.79 6.87 -16.58
CA PRO A 164 1.68 5.60 -17.30
C PRO A 164 0.23 5.12 -17.34
N ARG A 165 -0.13 4.54 -18.48
CA ARG A 165 -1.46 3.97 -18.72
C ARG A 165 -1.37 2.73 -19.59
N TRP A 166 -2.38 1.88 -19.51
CA TRP A 166 -2.53 0.80 -20.48
C TRP A 166 -2.73 1.37 -21.90
N PRO A 167 -2.20 0.70 -22.95
CA PRO A 167 -2.36 1.13 -24.33
C PRO A 167 -3.82 1.38 -24.72
N SER A 168 -4.09 2.43 -25.50
CA SER A 168 -5.45 2.84 -25.86
C SER A 168 -6.22 1.81 -26.68
N ASP A 169 -5.51 0.93 -27.38
CA ASP A 169 -6.01 -0.21 -28.14
C ASP A 169 -6.27 -1.46 -27.28
N ARG A 170 -5.87 -1.43 -25.99
CA ARG A 170 -6.09 -2.52 -25.03
C ARG A 170 -7.11 -2.11 -23.98
N ARG A 171 -8.39 -2.34 -24.29
CA ARG A 171 -9.51 -2.09 -23.37
C ARG A 171 -9.89 -3.29 -22.51
N ASP A 172 -9.58 -4.49 -22.97
CA ASP A 172 -9.81 -5.72 -22.23
C ASP A 172 -8.52 -6.17 -21.56
N LEU A 173 -8.39 -5.89 -20.27
CA LEU A 173 -7.23 -6.29 -19.47
C LEU A 173 -7.48 -7.66 -18.85
N THR A 174 -6.44 -8.49 -18.86
CA THR A 174 -6.48 -9.81 -18.23
C THR A 174 -5.77 -9.78 -16.88
N TYR A 175 -6.31 -10.48 -15.90
CA TYR A 175 -5.66 -10.67 -14.60
C TYR A 175 -5.58 -12.15 -14.22
N ALA A 176 -4.52 -12.51 -13.50
CA ALA A 176 -4.30 -13.87 -13.01
C ALA A 176 -3.64 -13.87 -11.64
N PHE A 177 -3.78 -14.98 -10.93
CA PHE A 177 -3.18 -15.21 -9.62
C PHE A 177 -1.98 -16.12 -9.74
N ASP A 178 -0.95 -15.88 -8.93
CA ASP A 178 0.18 -16.80 -8.85
C ASP A 178 -0.31 -18.18 -8.36
N PRO A 179 -0.13 -19.24 -9.17
CA PRO A 179 -0.65 -20.57 -8.82
C PRO A 179 -0.02 -21.13 -7.55
N ARG A 180 1.16 -20.65 -7.14
CA ARG A 180 1.84 -21.07 -5.91
C ARG A 180 1.08 -20.65 -4.66
N ASN A 181 0.26 -19.61 -4.72
CA ASN A 181 -0.55 -19.15 -3.59
C ASN A 181 -1.80 -20.01 -3.35
N ALA A 182 -2.21 -20.84 -4.33
CA ALA A 182 -3.35 -21.76 -4.20
C ALA A 182 -4.64 -21.12 -3.64
N LEU A 183 -4.93 -19.87 -4.02
CA LEU A 183 -6.08 -19.10 -3.50
C LEU A 183 -7.41 -19.80 -3.80
N THR A 184 -8.34 -19.74 -2.84
CA THR A 184 -9.70 -20.27 -3.01
C THR A 184 -10.53 -19.39 -3.96
N GLU A 185 -11.61 -19.93 -4.53
CA GLU A 185 -12.47 -19.16 -5.42
C GLU A 185 -13.18 -18.01 -4.70
N GLU A 186 -13.44 -18.13 -3.40
CA GLU A 186 -14.00 -17.06 -2.57
C GLU A 186 -13.05 -15.85 -2.55
N VAL A 187 -11.76 -16.07 -2.27
CA VAL A 187 -10.74 -15.01 -2.30
C VAL A 187 -10.63 -14.42 -3.70
N LYS A 188 -10.57 -15.25 -4.75
CA LYS A 188 -10.51 -14.76 -6.13
C LYS A 188 -11.75 -13.95 -6.54
N SER A 189 -12.93 -14.27 -5.99
CA SER A 189 -14.18 -13.55 -6.25
C SER A 189 -14.18 -12.12 -5.69
N LEU A 190 -13.43 -11.88 -4.61
CA LEU A 190 -13.24 -10.56 -4.02
C LEU A 190 -12.50 -9.63 -4.97
N PHE A 191 -11.45 -10.12 -5.62
CA PHE A 191 -10.73 -9.35 -6.65
C PHE A 191 -11.61 -9.02 -7.85
N LYS A 192 -12.52 -9.93 -8.24
CA LYS A 192 -13.51 -9.62 -9.29
C LYS A 192 -14.35 -8.39 -8.91
N ARG A 193 -14.82 -8.29 -7.65
CA ARG A 193 -15.55 -7.11 -7.17
C ARG A 193 -14.67 -5.85 -7.17
N ALA A 194 -13.42 -5.98 -6.74
CA ALA A 194 -12.46 -4.89 -6.73
C ALA A 194 -12.24 -4.31 -8.14
N PHE A 195 -12.08 -5.17 -9.16
CA PHE A 195 -11.98 -4.75 -10.56
C PHE A 195 -13.28 -4.13 -11.09
N VAL A 196 -14.44 -4.68 -10.74
CA VAL A 196 -15.74 -4.14 -11.17
C VAL A 196 -15.91 -2.68 -10.73
N ARG A 197 -15.52 -2.33 -9.50
CA ARG A 197 -15.61 -0.95 -8.99
C ARG A 197 -14.89 0.06 -9.89
N TRP A 198 -13.70 -0.30 -10.37
CA TRP A 198 -12.96 0.53 -11.32
C TRP A 198 -13.59 0.50 -12.72
N ALA A 199 -13.99 -0.67 -13.21
CA ALA A 199 -14.63 -0.83 -14.52
C ALA A 199 -15.96 -0.06 -14.66
N GLU A 200 -16.67 0.19 -13.55
CA GLU A 200 -17.89 0.99 -13.56
C GLU A 200 -17.63 2.44 -13.99
N VAL A 201 -16.44 2.99 -13.74
CA VAL A 201 -16.14 4.42 -13.93
C VAL A 201 -15.22 4.73 -15.11
N ILE A 202 -14.60 3.73 -15.75
CA ILE A 202 -13.71 3.88 -16.93
C ILE A 202 -14.04 2.87 -18.03
N PRO A 203 -13.69 3.13 -19.30
CA PRO A 203 -13.96 2.22 -20.41
C PRO A 203 -12.91 1.09 -20.51
N LEU A 204 -12.66 0.36 -19.41
CA LEU A 204 -11.83 -0.83 -19.37
C LEU A 204 -12.62 -2.01 -18.82
N THR A 205 -12.36 -3.21 -19.34
CA THR A 205 -12.89 -4.46 -18.80
C THR A 205 -11.77 -5.30 -18.21
N PHE A 206 -12.11 -6.14 -17.24
CA PHE A 206 -11.14 -7.02 -16.57
C PHE A 206 -11.63 -8.46 -16.63
N THR A 207 -10.83 -9.33 -17.24
CA THR A 207 -11.14 -10.75 -17.40
C THR A 207 -10.13 -11.60 -16.67
N ARG A 208 -10.60 -12.47 -15.77
CA ARG A 208 -9.74 -13.45 -15.11
C ARG A 208 -9.27 -14.50 -16.13
N VAL A 209 -7.98 -14.78 -16.16
CA VAL A 209 -7.38 -15.87 -16.93
C VAL A 209 -6.58 -16.78 -16.01
N GLU A 210 -6.41 -18.05 -16.40
CA GLU A 210 -5.66 -19.02 -15.60
C GLU A 210 -4.15 -19.00 -15.92
N THR A 211 -3.75 -18.51 -17.10
CA THR A 211 -2.34 -18.44 -17.51
C THR A 211 -1.64 -17.22 -16.93
N PHE A 212 -1.06 -17.38 -15.73
CA PHE A 212 -0.37 -16.31 -15.00
C PHE A 212 0.71 -15.58 -15.80
N SER A 213 1.52 -16.29 -16.60
CA SER A 213 2.65 -15.68 -17.32
C SER A 213 2.24 -14.62 -18.35
N ASN A 214 1.06 -14.77 -18.94
CA ASN A 214 0.58 -13.96 -20.07
C ASN A 214 -0.46 -12.91 -19.66
N ALA A 215 -0.91 -12.92 -18.40
CA ALA A 215 -1.86 -11.93 -17.90
C ALA A 215 -1.23 -10.53 -17.92
N ASN A 216 -2.05 -9.50 -18.20
CA ASN A 216 -1.62 -8.11 -18.09
C ASN A 216 -1.36 -7.73 -16.64
N ILE A 217 -2.21 -8.23 -15.73
CA ILE A 217 -2.16 -7.95 -14.30
C ILE A 217 -1.86 -9.26 -13.55
N LYS A 218 -0.82 -9.25 -12.72
CA LYS A 218 -0.30 -10.45 -12.04
C LYS A 218 -0.37 -10.25 -10.54
N ILE A 219 -1.27 -11.00 -9.89
CA ILE A 219 -1.54 -10.87 -8.46
C ILE A 219 -0.87 -12.02 -7.71
N GLY A 220 -0.10 -11.71 -6.67
CA GLY A 220 0.53 -12.71 -5.82
C GLY A 220 0.57 -12.30 -4.35
N PHE A 221 0.73 -13.28 -3.48
CA PHE A 221 0.93 -13.12 -2.04
C PHE A 221 2.34 -13.61 -1.70
N PHE A 222 3.14 -12.76 -1.05
CA PHE A 222 4.53 -13.06 -0.74
C PHE A 222 4.87 -12.63 0.68
N SER A 223 5.84 -13.28 1.30
CA SER A 223 6.33 -12.90 2.63
C SER A 223 7.73 -12.32 2.49
N ARG A 224 8.03 -11.25 3.25
CA ARG A 224 9.38 -10.68 3.40
C ARG A 224 10.03 -10.36 2.06
N ASP A 225 11.32 -10.68 1.91
CA ASP A 225 12.03 -10.51 0.64
C ASP A 225 11.52 -11.56 -0.35
N HIS A 226 11.00 -11.08 -1.47
CA HIS A 226 10.41 -11.89 -2.52
C HIS A 226 11.00 -11.56 -3.91
N GLY A 227 12.20 -10.95 -3.93
CA GLY A 227 13.06 -10.88 -5.11
C GLY A 227 12.79 -9.72 -6.08
N ASP A 228 11.97 -8.74 -5.69
CA ASP A 228 11.68 -7.54 -6.49
C ASP A 228 12.29 -6.24 -5.93
N GLY A 229 13.00 -6.35 -4.80
CA GLY A 229 13.64 -5.20 -4.12
C GLY A 229 12.74 -4.45 -3.15
N PHE A 230 11.46 -4.81 -3.04
CA PHE A 230 10.50 -4.19 -2.12
C PHE A 230 10.09 -5.20 -1.04
N THR A 231 10.93 -5.34 -0.02
CA THR A 231 10.72 -6.32 1.05
C THR A 231 9.51 -5.98 1.92
N PHE A 232 8.63 -6.96 2.17
CA PHE A 232 7.56 -6.83 3.17
C PHE A 232 8.09 -6.91 4.61
N ASP A 233 7.43 -6.23 5.54
CA ASP A 233 7.84 -6.08 6.94
C ASP A 233 7.12 -7.05 7.90
N GLY A 234 6.27 -7.92 7.35
CA GLY A 234 5.54 -8.96 8.07
C GLY A 234 4.25 -8.44 8.66
N VAL A 235 3.77 -9.09 9.74
CA VAL A 235 2.49 -8.70 10.36
C VAL A 235 2.47 -7.24 10.74
N SER A 236 1.50 -6.53 10.17
CA SER A 236 1.24 -5.11 10.31
C SER A 236 2.36 -4.22 9.77
N GLY A 237 2.03 -3.41 8.78
CA GLY A 237 2.95 -2.39 8.27
C GLY A 237 2.70 -2.11 6.81
N ILE A 238 3.45 -2.78 5.94
CA ILE A 238 3.26 -2.77 4.50
C ILE A 238 2.27 -3.88 4.15
N LEU A 239 1.09 -3.49 3.66
CA LEU A 239 0.01 -4.42 3.36
C LEU A 239 0.12 -5.05 1.97
N ALA A 240 0.58 -4.25 1.00
CA ALA A 240 0.71 -4.60 -0.40
C ALA A 240 1.51 -3.52 -1.13
N HIS A 241 1.92 -3.82 -2.35
CA HIS A 241 2.42 -2.84 -3.32
C HIS A 241 2.07 -3.26 -4.75
N ALA A 242 2.17 -2.32 -5.68
CA ALA A 242 1.81 -2.54 -7.08
C ALA A 242 2.64 -1.70 -8.03
N TRP A 243 2.83 -2.23 -9.24
CA TRP A 243 3.54 -1.53 -10.30
C TRP A 243 2.57 -0.90 -11.29
N ALA A 244 2.91 0.31 -11.70
CA ALA A 244 2.19 1.04 -12.73
C ALA A 244 2.14 0.28 -14.07
N PRO A 245 1.22 0.64 -14.98
CA PRO A 245 1.23 0.14 -16.36
C PRO A 245 2.60 0.32 -17.03
N GLN A 246 3.11 -0.63 -17.83
CA GLN A 246 2.49 -1.90 -18.24
C GLN A 246 3.04 -3.12 -17.49
N ASP A 247 3.69 -2.93 -16.34
CA ASP A 247 4.21 -4.04 -15.54
C ASP A 247 3.04 -4.85 -14.94
N GLY A 248 2.13 -4.16 -14.24
CA GLY A 248 0.86 -4.74 -13.78
C GLY A 248 0.99 -5.80 -12.68
N ARG A 249 2.17 -5.97 -12.08
CA ARG A 249 2.30 -6.78 -10.87
C ARG A 249 1.60 -6.11 -9.68
N VAL A 250 1.00 -6.95 -8.83
CA VAL A 250 0.40 -6.57 -7.54
C VAL A 250 0.77 -7.63 -6.53
N HIS A 251 1.46 -7.26 -5.48
CA HIS A 251 1.88 -8.17 -4.43
C HIS A 251 1.22 -7.78 -3.11
N PHE A 252 0.69 -8.75 -2.40
CA PHE A 252 0.11 -8.61 -1.06
C PHE A 252 1.03 -9.28 -0.05
N ASP A 253 1.14 -8.71 1.15
CA ASP A 253 1.89 -9.36 2.22
C ASP A 253 1.14 -10.62 2.70
N ASN A 254 1.81 -11.76 2.56
CA ASN A 254 1.32 -13.07 2.96
C ASN A 254 1.44 -13.29 4.48
N ASP A 255 2.21 -12.46 5.20
CA ASP A 255 2.32 -12.53 6.66
C ASP A 255 1.09 -11.92 7.36
N GLU A 256 0.22 -11.21 6.63
CA GLU A 256 -0.97 -10.56 7.20
C GLU A 256 -2.18 -11.50 7.37
N ASN A 257 -3.05 -11.14 8.34
CA ASN A 257 -4.34 -11.79 8.55
C ASN A 257 -5.44 -11.02 7.81
N TRP A 258 -5.87 -11.57 6.68
CA TRP A 258 -6.78 -10.94 5.75
C TRP A 258 -8.23 -11.32 6.04
N VAL A 259 -9.09 -10.32 6.18
CA VAL A 259 -10.54 -10.52 6.09
C VAL A 259 -10.96 -10.51 4.63
N ALA A 260 -11.36 -11.67 4.13
CA ALA A 260 -11.88 -11.89 2.80
C ALA A 260 -13.40 -12.10 2.85
N SER A 261 -14.13 -11.03 3.19
CA SER A 261 -15.58 -11.08 3.30
C SER A 261 -16.28 -11.23 1.94
N ASN A 262 -17.45 -11.88 1.92
CA ASN A 262 -18.28 -12.05 0.71
C ASN A 262 -19.10 -10.79 0.35
N GLY A 263 -18.51 -9.60 0.48
CA GLY A 263 -19.11 -8.36 -0.02
C GLY A 263 -20.26 -7.78 0.81
N GLY A 264 -20.48 -8.28 2.02
CA GLY A 264 -21.36 -7.62 2.98
C GLY A 264 -20.83 -6.25 3.40
N ASP A 265 -21.72 -5.38 3.88
CA ASP A 265 -21.43 -4.11 4.56
C ASP A 265 -20.80 -4.30 5.94
N GLY A 266 -20.34 -5.52 6.24
CA GLY A 266 -19.91 -5.98 7.54
C GLY A 266 -18.91 -5.01 8.15
N PHE A 267 -19.36 -4.34 9.21
CA PHE A 267 -18.48 -3.73 10.19
C PHE A 267 -17.44 -4.78 10.60
N LEU A 268 -16.16 -4.45 10.42
CA LEU A 268 -15.11 -5.20 11.10
C LEU A 268 -15.33 -4.95 12.59
N SER A 269 -15.74 -5.99 13.32
CA SER A 269 -16.03 -5.87 14.75
C SER A 269 -14.77 -5.65 15.58
N GLU A 270 -13.60 -5.84 14.98
CA GLU A 270 -12.31 -5.75 15.63
C GLU A 270 -11.38 -4.77 14.91
N ASN A 271 -10.75 -3.90 15.69
CA ASN A 271 -9.84 -2.83 15.22
C ASN A 271 -8.43 -3.34 14.86
N LEU A 272 -8.25 -4.64 14.60
CA LEU A 272 -6.91 -5.25 14.46
C LEU A 272 -6.70 -5.96 13.12
N VAL A 273 -7.71 -5.98 12.25
CA VAL A 273 -7.73 -6.80 11.03
C VAL A 273 -7.81 -5.92 9.78
N PHE A 274 -7.33 -6.45 8.65
CA PHE A 274 -7.33 -5.76 7.37
C PHE A 274 -8.35 -6.35 6.41
N ASP A 275 -9.18 -5.50 5.80
CA ASP A 275 -10.09 -5.90 4.74
C ASP A 275 -9.34 -6.05 3.42
N LEU A 276 -9.28 -7.27 2.88
CA LEU A 276 -8.54 -7.55 1.65
C LEU A 276 -9.09 -6.80 0.43
N GLU A 277 -10.41 -6.59 0.36
CA GLU A 277 -11.02 -5.86 -0.75
C GLU A 277 -10.59 -4.40 -0.75
N SER A 278 -10.45 -3.79 0.42
CA SER A 278 -10.00 -2.41 0.57
C SER A 278 -8.58 -2.22 0.04
N VAL A 279 -7.66 -3.12 0.40
CA VAL A 279 -6.29 -3.09 -0.12
C VAL A 279 -6.27 -3.41 -1.61
N ALA A 280 -7.03 -4.41 -2.07
CA ALA A 280 -7.09 -4.74 -3.49
C ALA A 280 -7.63 -3.59 -4.36
N VAL A 281 -8.66 -2.87 -3.89
CA VAL A 281 -9.19 -1.71 -4.62
C VAL A 281 -8.15 -0.60 -4.71
N HIS A 282 -7.36 -0.36 -3.65
CA HIS A 282 -6.24 0.58 -3.66
C HIS A 282 -5.16 0.17 -4.67
N GLU A 283 -4.63 -1.06 -4.57
CA GLU A 283 -3.54 -1.51 -5.42
C GLU A 283 -3.94 -1.58 -6.90
N ILE A 284 -5.21 -1.88 -7.22
CA ILE A 284 -5.70 -1.80 -8.60
C ILE A 284 -5.63 -0.36 -9.13
N GLY A 285 -5.82 0.66 -8.30
CA GLY A 285 -5.63 2.05 -8.72
C GLY A 285 -4.20 2.32 -9.21
N HIS A 286 -3.19 1.74 -8.54
CA HIS A 286 -1.80 1.80 -9.01
C HIS A 286 -1.59 1.06 -10.32
N VAL A 287 -2.18 -0.13 -10.48
CA VAL A 287 -2.17 -0.87 -11.75
C VAL A 287 -2.88 -0.11 -12.88
N LEU A 288 -3.72 0.86 -12.55
CA LEU A 288 -4.34 1.76 -13.52
C LEU A 288 -3.52 3.04 -13.76
N GLY A 289 -2.45 3.27 -13.01
CA GLY A 289 -1.53 4.40 -13.19
C GLY A 289 -1.71 5.54 -12.19
N LEU A 290 -2.63 5.40 -11.22
CA LEU A 290 -2.78 6.37 -10.14
C LEU A 290 -1.63 6.23 -9.13
N ASP A 291 -1.23 7.35 -8.55
CA ASP A 291 -0.33 7.41 -7.40
C ASP A 291 -1.14 7.82 -6.15
N HIS A 292 -0.47 7.90 -5.01
CA HIS A 292 -1.10 8.21 -3.75
C HIS A 292 -1.82 9.57 -3.75
N SER A 293 -3.03 9.60 -3.16
CA SER A 293 -3.81 10.81 -2.93
C SER A 293 -3.54 11.38 -1.54
N LEU A 294 -3.72 12.70 -1.41
CA LEU A 294 -3.67 13.42 -0.12
C LEU A 294 -4.98 13.35 0.66
N ILE A 295 -6.07 12.89 0.04
CA ILE A 295 -7.39 12.90 0.68
C ILE A 295 -7.56 11.60 1.46
N GLU A 296 -7.61 11.68 2.80
CA GLU A 296 -7.71 10.51 3.69
C GLU A 296 -8.89 9.59 3.36
N SER A 297 -10.01 10.13 2.86
CA SER A 297 -11.17 9.35 2.45
C SER A 297 -11.05 8.70 1.06
N ALA A 298 -10.15 9.18 0.19
CA ALA A 298 -9.93 8.65 -1.16
C ALA A 298 -9.29 7.27 -1.11
N ILE A 299 -9.72 6.34 -1.96
CA ILE A 299 -9.15 4.99 -2.05
C ILE A 299 -7.64 5.05 -2.15
N MET A 300 -7.10 5.96 -2.96
CA MET A 300 -5.66 6.11 -3.18
C MET A 300 -4.89 6.79 -2.01
N TYR A 301 -5.52 7.09 -0.88
CA TYR A 301 -4.76 7.47 0.31
C TYR A 301 -3.90 6.29 0.78
N PRO A 302 -2.58 6.47 1.00
CA PRO A 302 -1.66 5.36 1.20
C PRO A 302 -1.92 4.55 2.48
N LYS A 303 -2.63 5.11 3.45
CA LYS A 303 -2.75 4.54 4.80
C LYS A 303 -4.12 3.91 5.00
N LEU A 304 -4.15 2.76 5.65
CA LEU A 304 -5.37 2.05 6.00
C LEU A 304 -5.39 1.74 7.49
N LYS A 305 -6.34 2.35 8.19
CA LYS A 305 -6.60 2.03 9.59
C LYS A 305 -7.22 0.63 9.69
N GLN A 306 -6.67 -0.20 10.58
CA GLN A 306 -7.26 -1.51 10.90
C GLN A 306 -8.73 -1.38 11.29
N GLY A 307 -9.54 -2.39 10.95
CA GLY A 307 -10.99 -2.33 11.18
C GLY A 307 -11.75 -1.45 10.18
N THR A 308 -11.08 -0.86 9.18
CA THR A 308 -11.74 -0.04 8.14
C THR A 308 -12.01 -0.85 6.88
N ARG A 309 -13.23 -0.72 6.34
CA ARG A 309 -13.58 -1.17 4.99
C ARG A 309 -13.73 0.05 4.07
N LYS A 310 -12.84 0.16 3.10
CA LYS A 310 -12.69 1.31 2.20
C LYS A 310 -12.68 0.83 0.74
N VAL A 311 -13.88 0.62 0.20
CA VAL A 311 -14.09 0.01 -1.13
C VAL A 311 -14.90 0.89 -2.07
N VAL A 312 -15.41 2.03 -1.61
CA VAL A 312 -16.21 2.95 -2.42
C VAL A 312 -15.28 4.01 -3.00
N LEU A 313 -15.20 4.09 -4.33
CA LEU A 313 -14.41 5.12 -5.00
C LEU A 313 -14.97 6.51 -4.65
N THR A 314 -14.08 7.40 -4.21
CA THR A 314 -14.44 8.80 -3.99
C THR A 314 -14.37 9.59 -5.29
N ARG A 315 -14.82 10.83 -5.25
CA ARG A 315 -14.70 11.76 -6.37
C ARG A 315 -13.25 11.93 -6.84
N ASP A 316 -12.29 11.96 -5.93
CA ASP A 316 -10.87 12.14 -6.27
C ASP A 316 -10.34 10.94 -7.06
N ASP A 317 -10.70 9.72 -6.62
CA ASP A 317 -10.33 8.48 -7.29
C ASP A 317 -10.92 8.40 -8.71
N VAL A 318 -12.22 8.75 -8.85
CA VAL A 318 -12.94 8.75 -10.13
C VAL A 318 -12.37 9.79 -11.09
N GLU A 319 -12.18 11.03 -10.65
CA GLU A 319 -11.62 12.10 -11.49
C GLU A 319 -10.18 11.78 -11.91
N GLY A 320 -9.38 11.18 -11.02
CA GLY A 320 -8.02 10.73 -11.30
C GLY A 320 -7.98 9.70 -12.41
N VAL A 321 -8.72 8.59 -12.25
CA VAL A 321 -8.67 7.48 -13.21
C VAL A 321 -9.30 7.86 -14.55
N GLN A 322 -10.36 8.68 -14.55
CA GLN A 322 -11.00 9.16 -15.77
C GLN A 322 -10.13 10.15 -16.54
N SER A 323 -9.19 10.83 -15.90
CA SER A 323 -8.24 11.67 -16.62
C SER A 323 -7.27 10.86 -17.50
N LEU A 324 -6.99 9.60 -17.13
CA LEU A 324 -6.14 8.69 -17.90
C LEU A 324 -6.90 7.97 -19.03
N TYR A 325 -8.12 7.51 -18.74
CA TYR A 325 -8.88 6.60 -19.60
C TYR A 325 -10.16 7.16 -20.21
N GLY A 326 -10.64 8.30 -19.73
CA GLY A 326 -11.98 8.82 -19.99
C GLY A 326 -13.04 8.21 -19.07
N ALA A 327 -14.24 8.81 -19.05
CA ALA A 327 -15.39 8.27 -18.35
C ALA A 327 -15.98 7.07 -19.11
N ASN A 328 -16.49 6.09 -18.37
CA ASN A 328 -17.34 5.07 -18.97
C ASN A 328 -18.62 5.73 -19.52
N THR A 329 -18.97 5.44 -20.77
CA THR A 329 -20.12 6.03 -21.48
C THR A 329 -21.22 5.00 -21.76
N ASN A 330 -21.05 3.77 -21.25
CA ASN A 330 -21.97 2.65 -21.45
C ASN A 330 -22.91 2.45 -20.26
#